data_AF-A0A357IFB4-F1
#
_entry.id   AF-A0A357IFB4-F1
#
_cell.length_a   1.000
_cell.length_b   1.000
_cell.length_c   1.000
_cell.angle_alpha   90.00
_cell.angle_beta   90.00
_cell.angle_gamma   90.00
#
_symmetry.space_group_name_H-M   'P 1'
#
loop_
_entity.id
_entity.type
_entity.pdbx_description
1 polymer ?
#
loop_
_entity_poly.entity_id
_entity_poly.type
_entity_poly.pdbx_seq_one_letter_code
_entity_poly.pdbx_strand_id
1 'polypeptide(L)'
;MRNPQLIKLVPFVFVLLWSTGFIGARYAMPYAEPFTLLGIRMAIAAGLIALLSTVIRTTWPSPRLALHSAVAGILIHAVYLGGVFAAIKLGMPAGTTALIVGMQPLLTAMLAAVWLSEHVRLQQGI
;
A
#
# COMPACT_ATOMS: atom_id res chain seq x y z
N MET A 1 10.30 3.55 23.39
CA MET A 1 9.84 2.25 23.93
C MET A 1 9.28 1.42 22.78
N ARG A 2 10.08 0.53 22.16
CA ARG A 2 9.63 -0.37 21.09
C ARG A 2 9.27 -1.71 21.74
N ASN A 3 7.98 -2.04 21.88
CA ASN A 3 7.56 -3.36 22.35
C ASN A 3 7.74 -4.37 21.20
N PRO A 4 8.67 -5.33 21.28
CA PRO A 4 8.97 -6.26 20.19
C PRO A 4 7.78 -7.14 19.80
N GLN A 5 6.79 -7.32 20.69
CA GLN A 5 5.57 -8.05 20.34
C GLN A 5 4.64 -7.27 19.41
N LEU A 6 4.57 -5.94 19.55
CA LEU A 6 3.77 -5.10 18.65
C LEU A 6 4.33 -5.08 17.23
N ILE A 7 5.67 -5.13 17.08
CA ILE A 7 6.34 -5.15 15.77
C ILE A 7 5.95 -6.40 14.97
N LYS A 8 5.80 -7.55 15.64
CA LYS A 8 5.36 -8.80 14.99
C LYS A 8 3.93 -8.73 14.47
N LEU A 9 3.09 -7.86 15.03
CA LEU A 9 1.69 -7.71 14.63
C LEU A 9 1.51 -6.76 13.43
N VAL A 10 2.50 -5.91 13.14
CA VAL A 10 2.43 -4.90 12.08
C VAL A 10 2.06 -5.50 10.71
N PRO A 11 2.66 -6.62 10.24
CA PRO A 11 2.31 -7.20 8.95
C PRO A 11 0.85 -7.68 8.89
N PHE A 12 0.33 -8.27 9.97
CA PHE A 12 -1.04 -8.75 10.03
C PHE A 12 -2.05 -7.61 9.98
N VAL A 13 -1.82 -6.56 10.77
CA VAL A 13 -2.65 -5.35 10.76
C VAL A 13 -2.58 -4.67 9.40
N PHE A 14 -1.38 -4.58 8.81
CA PHE A 14 -1.20 -4.03 7.48
C PHE A 14 -2.00 -4.81 6.43
N VAL A 15 -1.88 -6.14 6.38
CA VAL A 15 -2.62 -6.99 5.43
C VAL A 15 -4.13 -6.80 5.63
N LEU A 16 -4.61 -6.84 6.87
CA LEU A 16 -6.04 -6.66 7.16
C LEU A 16 -6.55 -5.31 6.64
N LEU A 17 -5.88 -4.22 7.01
CA LEU A 17 -6.24 -2.86 6.57
C LEU A 17 -6.13 -2.72 5.05
N TRP A 18 -5.09 -3.29 4.43
CA TRP A 18 -4.87 -3.24 2.99
C TRP A 18 -5.95 -3.99 2.21
N SER A 19 -6.29 -5.21 2.65
CA SER A 19 -7.30 -6.07 2.01
C SER A 19 -8.69 -5.44 1.99
N THR A 20 -9.05 -4.63 2.99
CA THR A 20 -10.33 -3.89 2.97
C THR A 20 -10.48 -2.96 1.76
N GLY A 21 -9.38 -2.51 1.16
CA GLY A 21 -9.41 -1.68 -0.04
C GLY A 21 -10.04 -2.38 -1.25
N PHE A 22 -9.82 -3.68 -1.42
CA PHE A 22 -10.43 -4.47 -2.50
C PHE A 22 -11.92 -4.72 -2.27
N ILE A 23 -12.31 -4.90 -1.01
CA ILE A 23 -13.71 -5.02 -0.59
C ILE A 23 -14.45 -3.71 -0.87
N GLY A 24 -13.87 -2.59 -0.42
CA GLY A 24 -14.37 -1.25 -0.69
C GLY A 24 -14.49 -0.96 -2.18
N ALA A 25 -13.48 -1.33 -2.98
CA ALA A 25 -13.54 -1.21 -4.43
C ALA A 25 -14.75 -1.95 -5.00
N ARG A 26 -14.89 -3.25 -4.72
CA ARG A 26 -16.00 -4.07 -5.22
C ARG A 26 -17.37 -3.48 -4.91
N TYR A 27 -17.57 -2.98 -3.68
CA TYR A 27 -18.87 -2.43 -3.27
C TYR A 27 -19.11 -0.99 -3.74
N ALA A 28 -18.06 -0.18 -3.91
CA ALA A 28 -18.21 1.21 -4.29
C ALA A 28 -18.17 1.44 -5.82
N MET A 29 -17.63 0.49 -6.60
CA MET A 29 -17.60 0.56 -8.07
C MET A 29 -18.95 0.78 -8.76
N PRO A 30 -20.09 0.22 -8.27
CA PRO A 30 -21.40 0.54 -8.84
C PRO A 30 -21.84 2.00 -8.63
N TYR A 31 -21.26 2.71 -7.66
CA TYR A 31 -21.72 4.02 -7.20
C TYR A 31 -20.75 5.17 -7.48
N ALA A 32 -19.46 4.88 -7.72
CA ALA A 32 -18.44 5.89 -7.91
C ALA A 32 -17.41 5.47 -8.97
N GLU A 33 -16.96 6.43 -9.76
CA GLU A 33 -15.83 6.19 -10.66
C GLU A 33 -14.55 5.88 -9.88
N PRO A 34 -13.69 4.98 -10.39
CA PRO A 34 -12.60 4.44 -9.57
C PRO A 34 -11.60 5.51 -9.12
N PHE A 35 -11.31 6.48 -9.97
CA PHE A 35 -10.40 7.57 -9.65
C PHE A 35 -10.99 8.54 -8.60
N THR A 36 -12.30 8.78 -8.64
CA THR A 36 -13.00 9.59 -7.63
C THR A 36 -12.97 8.90 -6.27
N LEU A 37 -13.26 7.60 -6.24
CA LEU A 37 -13.20 6.78 -5.04
C LEU A 37 -11.78 6.75 -4.44
N LEU A 38 -10.77 6.56 -5.30
CA LEU A 38 -9.36 6.64 -4.91
C LEU A 38 -8.99 8.02 -4.36
N GLY A 39 -9.42 9.10 -5.03
CA GLY A 39 -9.15 10.47 -4.61
C GLY A 39 -9.70 10.76 -3.23
N ILE A 40 -10.97 10.41 -2.96
CA ILE A 40 -11.58 10.55 -1.64
C ILE A 40 -10.82 9.74 -0.59
N ARG A 41 -10.49 8.48 -0.90
CA ARG A 41 -9.73 7.61 0.02
C ARG A 41 -8.37 8.21 0.36
N MET A 42 -7.65 8.74 -0.63
CA MET A 42 -6.34 9.36 -0.43
C MET A 42 -6.44 10.69 0.34
N ALA A 43 -7.49 11.48 0.11
CA ALA A 43 -7.73 12.71 0.87
C ALA A 43 -8.00 12.42 2.35
N ILE A 44 -8.82 11.41 2.65
CA ILE A 44 -9.09 10.96 4.02
C ILE A 44 -7.79 10.46 4.66
N ALA A 45 -7.03 9.60 3.97
CA ALA A 45 -5.78 9.07 4.49
C ALA A 45 -4.75 10.17 4.76
N ALA A 46 -4.61 11.14 3.84
CA ALA A 46 -3.72 12.28 4.01
C ALA A 46 -4.13 13.13 5.23
N GLY A 47 -5.44 13.40 5.40
CA GLY A 47 -5.96 14.12 6.56
C GLY A 47 -5.70 13.40 7.88
N LEU A 48 -5.93 12.09 7.94
CA LEU A 48 -5.65 11.28 9.12
C LEU A 48 -4.15 11.25 9.47
N ILE A 49 -3.28 11.10 8.47
CA ILE A 49 -1.83 11.13 8.67
C ILE A 49 -1.38 12.53 9.12
N ALA A 50 -1.94 13.60 8.56
CA ALA A 50 -1.64 14.97 8.97
C ALA A 50 -2.11 15.27 10.41
N LEU A 51 -3.28 14.76 10.81
CA LEU A 51 -3.73 14.86 12.19
C LEU A 51 -2.81 14.07 13.12
N LEU A 52 -2.47 12.84 12.76
CA LEU A 52 -1.59 12.00 13.57
C LEU A 52 -0.19 12.63 13.72
N SER A 53 0.35 13.22 12.67
CA SER A 53 1.68 13.84 12.70
C SER A 53 1.72 15.09 13.59
N THR A 54 0.62 15.84 13.71
CA THR A 54 0.50 16.95 14.67
C THR A 54 0.40 16.45 16.11
N VAL A 55 -0.38 15.38 16.37
CA VAL A 55 -0.52 14.76 17.70
C VAL A 55 0.80 14.19 18.20
N ILE A 56 1.56 13.50 17.32
CA ILE A 56 2.84 12.86 17.67
C ILE A 56 4.01 13.87 17.61
N ARG A 57 3.76 15.11 17.18
CA ARG A 57 4.78 16.18 17.01
C ARG A 57 5.97 15.72 16.18
N THR A 58 5.67 15.15 15.02
CA THR A 58 6.69 14.57 14.14
C THR A 58 7.54 15.67 13.51
N THR A 59 8.86 15.48 13.45
CA THR A 59 9.76 16.38 12.72
C THR A 59 9.53 16.25 11.22
N TRP A 60 9.30 17.37 10.54
CA TRP A 60 9.08 17.38 9.10
C TRP A 60 10.36 17.00 8.34
N PRO A 61 10.24 16.21 7.26
CA PRO A 61 11.39 15.80 6.45
C PRO A 61 12.01 17.00 5.72
N SER A 62 13.28 16.87 5.32
CA SER A 62 13.92 17.84 4.44
C SER A 62 13.20 17.91 3.08
N PRO A 63 13.28 19.04 2.33
CA PRO A 63 12.60 19.16 1.04
C PRO A 63 12.95 18.05 0.04
N ARG A 64 14.20 17.59 0.05
CA ARG A 64 14.66 16.47 -0.79
C ARG A 64 14.00 15.15 -0.42
N LEU A 65 13.89 14.86 0.88
CA LEU A 65 13.23 13.65 1.37
C LEU A 65 11.72 13.71 1.14
N ALA A 66 11.12 14.90 1.30
CA ALA A 66 9.73 15.14 0.98
C ALA A 66 9.44 14.88 -0.51
N LEU A 67 10.30 15.38 -1.42
CA LEU A 67 10.17 15.13 -2.86
C LEU A 67 10.27 13.63 -3.18
N HIS A 68 11.28 12.94 -2.62
CA HIS A 68 11.43 11.50 -2.86
C HIS A 68 10.22 10.71 -2.36
N SER A 69 9.70 11.07 -1.18
CA SER A 69 8.49 10.47 -0.61
C SER A 69 7.24 10.77 -1.45
N ALA A 70 7.14 11.98 -2.00
CA ALA A 70 6.04 12.37 -2.89
C ALA A 70 6.06 11.57 -4.19
N VAL A 71 7.24 11.42 -4.82
CA VAL A 71 7.38 10.61 -6.04
C VAL A 71 7.03 9.15 -5.76
N ALA A 72 7.58 8.55 -4.70
CA ALA A 72 7.23 7.18 -4.30
C ALA A 72 5.72 7.05 -3.99
N GLY A 73 5.15 8.01 -3.29
CA GLY A 73 3.72 8.08 -2.97
C GLY A 73 2.85 8.10 -4.24
N ILE A 74 3.19 8.94 -5.22
CA ILE A 74 2.48 9.03 -6.51
C ILE A 74 2.56 7.71 -7.27
N LEU A 75 3.75 7.09 -7.35
CA LEU A 75 3.91 5.81 -8.04
C LEU A 75 3.06 4.70 -7.39
N ILE A 76 3.04 4.62 -6.06
CA ILE A 76 2.27 3.60 -5.34
C ILE A 76 0.76 3.86 -5.42
N HIS A 77 0.32 5.10 -5.16
CA HIS A 77 -1.11 5.38 -4.95
C HIS A 77 -1.83 5.80 -6.24
N ALA A 78 -1.18 6.54 -7.13
CA ALA A 78 -1.79 6.99 -8.37
C ALA A 78 -1.56 5.99 -9.50
N VAL A 79 -0.31 5.60 -9.76
CA VAL A 79 0.02 4.71 -10.89
C VAL A 79 -0.40 3.28 -10.60
N TYR A 80 0.11 2.70 -9.52
CA TYR A 80 -0.18 1.30 -9.20
C TYR A 80 -1.63 1.08 -8.75
N LEU A 81 -2.09 1.77 -7.70
CA LEU A 81 -3.47 1.62 -7.21
C LEU A 81 -4.51 2.09 -8.25
N GLY A 82 -4.22 3.17 -8.98
CA GLY A 82 -5.08 3.63 -10.07
C GLY A 82 -5.18 2.62 -11.21
N GLY A 83 -4.07 2.01 -11.61
CA GLY A 83 -4.06 0.93 -12.62
C GLY A 83 -4.86 -0.30 -12.17
N VAL A 84 -4.71 -0.71 -10.91
CA VAL A 84 -5.47 -1.83 -10.30
C VAL A 84 -6.98 -1.56 -10.35
N PHE A 85 -7.40 -0.36 -9.92
CA PHE A 85 -8.80 0.02 -9.92
C PHE A 85 -9.34 0.19 -11.35
N ALA A 86 -8.54 0.70 -12.29
CA ALA A 86 -8.92 0.75 -13.69
C ALA A 86 -9.14 -0.65 -14.27
N ALA A 87 -8.26 -1.61 -13.98
CA ALA A 87 -8.41 -3.00 -14.43
C ALA A 87 -9.70 -3.66 -13.90
N ILE A 88 -10.07 -3.39 -12.64
CA ILE A 88 -11.33 -3.88 -12.07
C ILE A 88 -12.53 -3.23 -12.78
N LYS A 89 -12.50 -1.92 -13.07
CA LYS A 89 -13.57 -1.23 -13.84
C LYS A 89 -13.71 -1.82 -15.24
N LEU A 90 -12.60 -2.20 -15.87
CA LEU A 90 -12.56 -2.83 -17.21
C LEU A 90 -13.03 -4.30 -17.20
N GLY A 91 -13.47 -4.82 -16.07
CA GLY A 91 -14.12 -6.13 -15.96
C GLY A 91 -13.26 -7.22 -15.31
N MET A 92 -12.04 -6.90 -14.85
CA MET A 92 -11.26 -7.88 -14.10
C MET A 92 -11.93 -8.18 -12.74
N PRO A 93 -12.18 -9.45 -12.39
CA PRO A 93 -12.72 -9.79 -11.08
C PRO A 93 -11.79 -9.34 -9.95
N ALA A 94 -12.33 -8.63 -8.97
CA ALA A 94 -11.55 -8.11 -7.84
C ALA A 94 -10.75 -9.19 -7.09
N GLY A 95 -11.27 -10.43 -7.03
CA GLY A 95 -10.57 -11.57 -6.44
C GLY A 95 -9.30 -11.94 -7.22
N THR A 96 -9.39 -12.03 -8.55
CA THR A 96 -8.23 -12.29 -9.42
C THR A 96 -7.21 -11.16 -9.33
N THR A 97 -7.67 -9.91 -9.34
CA THR A 97 -6.79 -8.75 -9.16
C THR A 97 -6.07 -8.79 -7.81
N ALA A 98 -6.77 -9.15 -6.73
CA ALA A 98 -6.19 -9.27 -5.40
C ALA A 98 -5.14 -10.40 -5.32
N LEU A 99 -5.33 -11.52 -6.04
CA LEU A 99 -4.34 -12.59 -6.12
C LEU A 99 -3.07 -12.11 -6.84
N ILE A 100 -3.20 -11.45 -8.00
CA ILE A 100 -2.07 -10.92 -8.77
C ILE A 100 -1.29 -9.91 -7.93
N VAL A 101 -1.99 -8.95 -7.32
CA VAL A 101 -1.40 -7.95 -6.41
C VAL A 101 -0.77 -8.61 -5.19
N GLY A 102 -1.40 -9.64 -4.63
CA GLY A 102 -0.91 -10.40 -3.49
C GLY A 102 0.41 -11.13 -3.75
N MET A 103 0.80 -11.32 -5.02
CA MET A 103 2.11 -11.87 -5.39
C MET A 103 3.24 -10.84 -5.30
N GLN A 104 2.95 -9.54 -5.13
CA GLN A 104 3.95 -8.50 -5.05
C GLN A 104 5.07 -8.79 -4.04
N PRO A 105 4.82 -9.26 -2.80
CA PRO A 105 5.90 -9.59 -1.85
C PRO A 105 6.82 -10.70 -2.36
N LEU A 106 6.27 -11.71 -3.05
CA LEU A 106 7.04 -12.79 -3.64
C LEU A 106 7.93 -12.27 -4.77
N LEU A 107 7.36 -11.47 -5.67
CA LEU A 107 8.11 -10.82 -6.75
C LEU A 107 9.20 -9.89 -6.20
N THR A 108 8.88 -9.10 -5.17
CA THR A 108 9.87 -8.24 -4.49
C THR A 108 10.98 -9.07 -3.86
N ALA A 109 10.67 -10.19 -3.21
CA ALA A 109 11.68 -11.08 -2.62
C ALA A 109 12.57 -11.72 -3.70
N MET A 110 11.98 -12.17 -4.81
CA MET A 110 12.73 -12.73 -5.95
C MET A 110 13.65 -11.68 -6.59
N LEU A 111 13.14 -10.48 -6.83
CA LEU A 111 13.94 -9.38 -7.39
C LEU A 111 15.04 -8.96 -6.42
N ALA A 112 14.75 -8.87 -5.12
CA ALA A 112 15.77 -8.59 -4.11
C ALA A 112 16.87 -9.66 -4.10
N ALA A 113 16.50 -10.95 -4.20
CA ALA A 113 17.47 -12.05 -4.28
C ALA A 113 18.40 -11.92 -5.49
N VAL A 114 17.86 -11.52 -6.65
CA VAL A 114 18.62 -11.37 -7.89
C VAL A 114 19.47 -10.10 -7.90
N TRP A 115 18.96 -9.00 -7.33
CA TRP A 115 19.57 -7.67 -7.46
C TRP A 115 20.49 -7.27 -6.29
N LEU A 116 20.23 -7.75 -5.07
CA LEU A 116 21.04 -7.44 -3.89
C LEU A 116 22.12 -8.50 -3.61
N SER A 117 22.12 -9.65 -4.30
CA SER A 117 23.07 -10.76 -4.08
C SER A 117 23.17 -11.25 -2.62
N GLU A 118 22.23 -10.86 -1.75
CA GLU A 118 22.13 -11.43 -0.41
C GLU A 118 21.52 -12.82 -0.52
N HIS A 119 22.22 -13.80 0.04
CA HIS A 119 21.74 -15.17 0.12
C HIS A 119 20.45 -15.17 0.94
N VAL A 120 19.30 -15.28 0.27
CA VAL A 120 18.01 -15.47 0.93
C VAL A 120 18.08 -16.78 1.70
N ARG A 121 18.48 -16.72 2.98
CA ARG A 121 18.45 -17.87 3.87
C ARG A 121 17.00 -18.30 3.99
N LEU A 122 16.74 -19.56 3.62
CA LEU A 122 15.44 -20.24 3.68
C LEU A 122 14.69 -20.10 5.03
N GLN A 123 15.34 -19.62 6.08
CA GLN A 123 14.74 -19.34 7.39
C GLN A 123 14.00 -18.00 7.50
N GLN A 124 13.95 -17.18 6.44
CA GLN A 124 13.10 -15.98 6.37
C GLN A 124 11.80 -16.21 5.57
N GLY A 125 11.55 -17.45 5.15
CA GLY A 125 10.26 -17.87 4.62
C GLY A 125 9.34 -18.28 5.76
N ILE A 126 8.27 -17.49 5.94
CA ILE A 126 7.13 -17.64 6.87
C ILE A 126 7.31 -16.91 8.22
#